data_AF-A0A1I2TF26-F1
#
_entry.id   AF-A0A1I2TF26-F1
#
_cell.length_a   1.000
_cell.length_b   1.000
_cell.length_c   1.000
_cell.angle_alpha   90.00
_cell.angle_beta   90.00
_cell.angle_gamma   90.00
#
_symmetry.space_group_name_H-M   'P 1'
#
loop_
_entity.id
_entity.type
_entity.pdbx_description
1 polymer ?
#
loop_
_entity_poly.entity_id
_entity_poly.type
_entity_poly.pdbx_seq_one_letter_code
_entity_poly.pdbx_strand_id
1 'polypeptide(L)' 'MTPDDIRDLNRARESLARQRSALCKRIGASELAAASAAEDLTRILLAIEAVDRALTEAGRPYTPPMD' A
#
# COMPACT_ATOMS: atom_id res chain seq x y z
N MET A 1 5.57 -7.40 18.14
CA MET A 1 4.32 -7.66 17.41
C MET A 1 3.83 -9.05 17.70
N THR A 2 2.54 -9.15 17.98
CA THR A 2 1.83 -10.42 18.10
C THR A 2 1.56 -11.01 16.70
N PRO A 3 1.21 -12.31 16.60
CA PRO A 3 0.74 -12.88 15.33
C PRO A 3 -0.47 -12.14 14.74
N ASP A 4 -1.31 -11.55 15.58
CA ASP A 4 -2.49 -10.80 15.14
C ASP A 4 -2.09 -9.47 14.51
N ASP A 5 -1.14 -8.76 15.11
CA ASP A 5 -0.56 -7.54 14.53
C ASP A 5 0.01 -7.82 13.13
N ILE A 6 0.71 -8.94 12.95
CA ILE A 6 1.25 -9.35 11.64
C ILE A 6 0.13 -9.59 10.64
N ARG A 7 -0.96 -10.28 11.03
CA ARG A 7 -2.11 -10.53 10.15
C ARG A 7 -2.78 -9.22 9.73
N ASP A 8 -2.95 -8.29 10.67
CA ASP A 8 -3.57 -7.00 10.39
C ASP A 8 -2.69 -6.11 9.51
N LEU A 9 -1.36 -6.12 9.70
CA LEU A 9 -0.43 -5.43 8.80
C LEU A 9 -0.46 -6.00 7.39
N ASN A 10 -0.49 -7.33 7.22
CA ASN A 10 -0.61 -7.94 5.89
C ASN A 10 -1.93 -7.54 5.22
N ARG A 11 -3.05 -7.58 5.96
CA ARG A 11 -4.36 -7.13 5.44
C ARG A 11 -4.35 -5.65 5.04
N ALA A 12 -3.76 -4.80 5.88
CA ALA A 12 -3.59 -3.38 5.58
C ALA A 12 -2.77 -3.18 4.31
N ARG A 13 -1.67 -3.92 4.17
CA ARG A 13 -0.77 -3.85 3.01
C ARG A 13 -1.46 -4.20 1.70
N GLU A 14 -2.27 -5.26 1.69
CA GLU A 14 -3.08 -5.65 0.54
C GLU A 14 -4.13 -4.60 0.18
N SER A 15 -4.81 -4.04 1.19
CA SER A 15 -5.81 -2.98 0.98
C SER A 15 -5.18 -1.75 0.34
N LEU A 16 -4.02 -1.31 0.85
CA LEU A 16 -3.27 -0.19 0.28
C LEU A 16 -2.80 -0.49 -1.14
N ALA A 17 -2.35 -1.72 -1.44
CA ALA A 17 -1.96 -2.12 -2.80
C ALA A 17 -3.13 -2.01 -3.80
N ARG A 18 -4.34 -2.43 -3.39
CA ARG A 18 -5.56 -2.28 -4.19
C ARG A 18 -5.92 -0.81 -4.41
N GLN A 19 -5.85 0.00 -3.36
CA GLN A 19 -6.11 1.45 -3.46
C GLN A 19 -5.11 2.15 -4.39
N ARG A 20 -3.81 1.84 -4.27
CA ARG A 20 -2.77 2.33 -5.17
C ARG A 20 -3.09 1.99 -6.62
N SER A 21 -3.43 0.72 -6.92
CA SER A 21 -3.76 0.28 -8.27
C SER A 21 -4.98 1.03 -8.83
N ALA A 22 -6.04 1.17 -8.04
CA ALA A 22 -7.24 1.91 -8.43
C ALA A 22 -6.95 3.40 -8.70
N LEU A 23 -6.13 4.04 -7.87
CA LEU A 23 -5.77 5.44 -8.03
C LEU A 23 -4.87 5.67 -9.24
N CYS A 24 -3.87 4.79 -9.47
CA CYS A 24 -3.05 4.85 -10.68
C CYS A 24 -3.90 4.75 -11.97
N LYS A 25 -4.90 3.85 -11.98
CA LYS A 25 -5.84 3.74 -13.12
C LYS A 25 -6.64 5.03 -13.32
N ARG A 26 -7.14 5.63 -12.24
CA ARG A 26 -7.88 6.91 -12.29
C ARG A 26 -7.01 8.05 -12.83
N ILE A 27 -5.77 8.16 -12.36
CA ILE A 27 -4.80 9.15 -12.81
C ILE A 27 -4.52 8.96 -14.31
N GLY A 28 -4.19 7.73 -14.73
CA GLY A 28 -3.86 7.44 -16.13
C GLY A 28 -5.03 7.54 -17.11
N ALA A 29 -6.27 7.49 -16.63
CA ALA A 29 -7.46 7.72 -17.45
C ALA A 29 -7.80 9.23 -17.62
N SER A 30 -7.11 10.12 -16.92
CA SER A 30 -7.33 11.57 -17.00
C SER A 30 -6.37 12.19 -18.03
N GLU A 31 -6.85 13.13 -18.86
CA GLU A 31 -5.97 13.88 -19.78
C GLU A 31 -4.91 14.70 -19.03
N LEU A 32 -5.28 15.21 -17.85
CA LEU A 32 -4.37 15.86 -16.92
C LEU A 32 -4.63 15.36 -15.50
N ALA A 33 -3.58 14.87 -14.84
CA ALA A 33 -3.67 14.46 -13.45
C ALA A 33 -3.89 15.67 -12.52
N ALA A 34 -4.92 15.63 -11.68
CA ALA A 34 -5.08 16.61 -10.61
C ALA A 34 -3.94 16.46 -9.59
N ALA A 35 -3.36 17.58 -9.13
CA ALA A 35 -2.31 17.57 -8.11
C ALA A 35 -2.73 16.80 -6.85
N SER A 36 -3.99 16.95 -6.43
CA SER A 36 -4.56 16.21 -5.29
C SER A 36 -4.50 14.68 -5.48
N ALA A 37 -4.69 14.17 -6.70
CA ALA A 37 -4.58 12.74 -6.97
C ALA A 37 -3.13 12.25 -6.88
N ALA A 38 -2.15 13.08 -7.30
CA ALA A 38 -0.73 12.77 -7.13
C ALA A 38 -0.31 12.78 -5.65
N GLU A 39 -0.84 13.72 -4.86
CA GLU A 39 -0.64 13.77 -3.41
C GLU A 39 -1.27 12.58 -2.69
N ASP A 40 -2.50 12.19 -3.06
CA ASP A 40 -3.16 10.99 -2.54
C ASP A 40 -2.33 9.74 -2.84
N LEU A 41 -1.78 9.63 -4.05
CA LEU A 41 -0.92 8.50 -4.43
C LEU A 41 0.35 8.46 -3.58
N THR A 42 0.99 9.60 -3.37
CA THR A 42 2.17 9.72 -2.51
C THR A 42 1.86 9.26 -1.09
N ARG A 43 0.73 9.68 -0.51
CA ARG A 43 0.30 9.24 0.83
C ARG A 43 0.09 7.73 0.92
N ILE A 44 -0.49 7.11 -0.11
CA ILE A 44 -0.67 5.65 -0.17
C ILE A 44 0.68 4.93 -0.25
N LEU A 45 1.62 5.44 -1.04
CA LEU A 45 2.96 4.85 -1.17
C LEU A 45 3.73 4.91 0.15
N LEU A 46 3.69 6.05 0.86
CA LEU A 46 4.30 6.18 2.18
C LEU A 46 3.67 5.24 3.21
N ALA A 47 2.34 5.07 3.18
CA ALA A 47 1.66 4.12 4.05
C ALA A 47 2.10 2.67 3.77
N ILE A 48 2.26 2.31 2.49
CA ILE A 48 2.80 1.01 2.07
C ILE A 48 4.20 0.79 2.64
N GLU A 49 5.10 1.76 2.46
CA GLU A 49 6.48 1.66 2.95
C GLU A 49 6.55 1.54 4.47
N ALA A 50 5.68 2.25 5.20
CA ALA A 50 5.61 2.15 6.65
C ALA A 50 5.19 0.74 7.10
N VAL A 51 4.21 0.14 6.43
CA VAL A 51 3.77 -1.23 6.71
C VAL A 51 4.85 -2.26 6.36
N ASP A 52 5.48 -2.11 5.19
CA ASP A 52 6.56 -3.00 4.75
C ASP A 52 7.76 -2.94 5.70
N ARG A 53 8.09 -1.75 6.22
CA ARG A 53 9.12 -1.57 7.24
C ARG A 53 8.75 -2.27 8.55
N ALA A 54 7.54 -2.08 9.06
CA ALA A 54 7.10 -2.71 10.30
C ALA A 54 7.12 -4.25 10.21
N LEU A 55 6.70 -4.80 9.07
CA LEU A 55 6.76 -6.24 8.78
C LEU A 55 8.21 -6.75 8.73
N THR A 56 9.10 -6.00 8.08
CA THR A 56 10.53 -6.31 7.97
C THR A 56 11.21 -6.29 9.35
N GLU A 57 10.95 -5.27 10.16
CA GLU A 57 11.49 -5.13 11.52
C GLU A 57 11.07 -6.28 12.44
N ALA A 58 9.90 -6.89 12.20
CA ALA A 58 9.45 -8.08 12.92
C ALA A 58 9.93 -9.41 12.33
N GLY A 59 10.84 -9.40 11.35
CA GLY A 59 11.36 -10.60 10.71
C GLY A 59 10.31 -11.35 9.89
N ARG A 60 9.25 -10.67 9.45
CA ARG A 60 8.15 -11.21 8.63
C ARG A 60 7.90 -10.32 7.41
N PRO A 61 8.85 -10.16 6.47
CA PRO A 61 8.65 -9.31 5.29
C PRO A 61 7.37 -9.69 4.53
N TYR A 62 6.69 -8.69 3.95
CA TYR A 62 5.52 -8.94 3.13
C TYR A 62 5.88 -9.81 1.92
N THR A 63 5.20 -10.95 1.78
CA THR A 63 5.26 -11.79 0.59
C THR A 63 3.91 -11.70 -0.12
N PRO A 64 3.83 -11.13 -1.34
CA PRO A 64 2.57 -11.12 -2.07
C PRO A 64 2.08 -12.57 -2.27
N PRO A 65 0.77 -12.82 -2.19
CA PRO A 65 0.23 -14.11 -2.57
C PRO A 65 0.64 -14.43 -4.01
N MET A 66 1.16 -15.64 -4.22
CA MET A 66 1.39 -16.16 -5.56
C MET A 66 0.01 -16.49 -6.13
N ASP A 67 -0.39 -15.76 -7.17
CA ASP A 67 -1.58 -16.06 -7.98
C ASP A 67 -1.40 -17.37 -8.77
#